data_AF-A0A7X8XB18-F1
#
_entry.id   AF-A0A7X8XB18-F1
#
_cell.length_a   1.000
_cell.length_b   1.000
_cell.length_c   1.000
_cell.angle_alpha   90.00
_cell.angle_beta   90.00
_cell.angle_gamma   90.00
#
_symmetry.space_group_name_H-M   'P 1'
#
loop_
_entity.id
_entity.type
_entity.pdbx_description
1 polymer ?
#
loop_
_entity_poly.entity_id
_entity_poly.type
_entity_poly.pdbx_seq_one_letter_code
_entity_poly.pdbx_strand_id
1 'polypeptide(L)'
;SDGYLQTGCDIVMGNPFLGEFFTNYRYGIDIGGGNWDYVRTNYLWGMACFATHTGDLFVPNSDSVGLFPGLNDTEAMFCLNYCLVTHSMVEIAGRLSQNPDSPRLAPLKKAVCNPNNGQDVFFTKWDYLDPKQKYPAVLYFKTAHFCPAEDQQGLPLRTVGMFNLEDEEQNLSFKASELGLDDSKTYALTDVWSGETLALKEAFSCPVEAHGSRLLAVSESDSAQLRDADIRILRSQKNGCTMKLFFDYAAQATLTFASIPTKIVLDGVELPTPKEPTVQAEIKENSMMEVEF
;
A
#
# COMPACT_ATOMS: atom_id res chain seq x y z
N SER A 1 -19.74 -19.51 -6.15
CA SER A 1 -19.82 -20.14 -4.81
C SER A 1 -18.50 -19.87 -4.12
N ASP A 2 -18.18 -18.59 -4.01
CA ASP A 2 -16.79 -18.12 -3.96
C ASP A 2 -16.51 -17.59 -2.55
N GLY A 3 -16.74 -18.44 -1.57
CA GLY A 3 -16.31 -18.23 -0.20
C GLY A 3 -15.04 -19.04 0.03
N TYR A 4 -14.11 -18.50 0.82
CA TYR A 4 -12.99 -19.27 1.35
C TYR A 4 -13.22 -19.49 2.85
N LEU A 5 -12.78 -20.64 3.37
CA LEU A 5 -12.78 -20.87 4.81
C LEU A 5 -11.54 -20.20 5.39
N GLN A 6 -11.73 -19.15 6.18
CA GLN A 6 -10.65 -18.54 6.91
C GLN A 6 -10.33 -19.40 8.15
N THR A 7 -9.29 -20.21 8.05
CA THR A 7 -8.67 -20.85 9.22
C THR A 7 -7.71 -19.85 9.89
N GLY A 8 -7.48 -19.95 11.20
CA GLY A 8 -6.51 -19.10 11.90
C GLY A 8 -7.10 -17.81 12.49
N CYS A 9 -8.41 -17.78 12.76
CA CYS A 9 -9.08 -16.74 13.56
C CYS A 9 -8.87 -16.93 15.07
N ASP A 10 -7.90 -17.76 15.46
CA ASP A 10 -7.61 -18.11 16.85
C ASP A 10 -6.76 -16.99 17.47
N ILE A 11 -7.45 -15.92 17.89
CA ILE A 11 -6.92 -14.70 18.51
C ILE A 11 -5.75 -15.03 19.45
N VAL A 12 -4.53 -14.91 18.92
CA VAL A 12 -3.26 -14.94 19.66
C VAL A 12 -3.10 -16.08 20.68
N MET A 13 -3.72 -17.25 20.46
CA MET A 13 -3.77 -18.35 21.45
C MET A 13 -2.47 -19.17 21.56
N GLY A 14 -1.33 -18.60 21.19
CA GLY A 14 -0.02 -19.23 21.40
C GLY A 14 0.20 -20.50 20.58
N ASN A 15 -0.33 -20.56 19.36
CA ASN A 15 -0.07 -21.68 18.45
C ASN A 15 1.43 -21.70 18.05
N PRO A 16 2.20 -22.74 18.42
CA PRO A 16 3.60 -22.83 18.06
C PRO A 16 3.83 -23.28 16.60
N PHE A 17 2.78 -23.71 15.89
CA PHE A 17 2.81 -24.18 14.50
C PHE A 17 2.24 -23.13 13.55
N LEU A 18 2.82 -21.93 13.56
CA LEU A 18 2.46 -20.86 12.63
C LEU A 18 2.77 -21.31 11.19
N GLY A 19 1.79 -21.24 10.30
CA GLY A 19 1.95 -21.52 8.86
C GLY A 19 1.81 -22.98 8.39
N GLU A 20 1.84 -23.99 9.27
CA GLU A 20 1.72 -25.40 8.84
C GLU A 20 0.30 -25.77 8.39
N PHE A 21 -0.72 -25.25 9.09
CA PHE A 21 -2.14 -25.59 8.88
C PHE A 21 -3.01 -24.39 8.47
N PHE A 22 -2.42 -23.21 8.34
CA PHE A 22 -3.12 -21.94 8.20
C PHE A 22 -2.51 -21.12 7.08
N THR A 23 -3.35 -20.61 6.16
CA THR A 23 -2.93 -19.70 5.09
C THR A 23 -2.84 -18.25 5.54
N ASN A 24 -3.59 -17.89 6.59
CA ASN A 24 -3.54 -16.59 7.23
C ASN A 24 -3.67 -16.74 8.76
N TYR A 25 -3.23 -15.73 9.50
CA TYR A 25 -3.27 -15.74 10.96
C TYR A 25 -3.70 -14.38 11.52
N ARG A 26 -4.80 -14.36 12.28
CA ARG A 26 -5.30 -13.18 12.96
C ARG A 26 -4.50 -12.94 14.24
N TYR A 27 -3.67 -11.90 14.22
CA TYR A 27 -2.87 -11.49 15.39
C TYR A 27 -3.60 -10.53 16.31
N GLY A 28 -4.75 -9.99 15.88
CA GLY A 28 -5.51 -8.96 16.57
C GLY A 28 -6.83 -9.46 17.18
N ILE A 29 -7.60 -8.52 17.69
CA ILE A 29 -9.01 -8.68 18.08
C ILE A 29 -9.93 -8.25 16.94
N ASP A 30 -11.22 -8.58 17.08
CA ASP A 30 -12.23 -8.12 16.12
C ASP A 30 -12.40 -6.59 16.17
N ILE A 31 -12.29 -5.93 15.03
CA ILE A 31 -12.48 -4.49 14.82
C ILE A 31 -13.96 -4.09 14.88
N GLY A 32 -14.86 -5.07 14.74
CA GLY A 32 -16.31 -4.90 14.83
C GLY A 32 -16.86 -3.88 13.81
N GLY A 33 -17.75 -3.00 14.28
CA GLY A 33 -18.32 -1.91 13.46
C GLY A 33 -17.33 -0.78 13.14
N GLY A 34 -16.07 -0.89 13.56
CA GLY A 34 -15.07 0.16 13.53
C GLY A 34 -14.95 0.88 14.87
N ASN A 35 -14.04 0.42 15.72
CA ASN A 35 -13.69 1.09 16.98
C ASN A 35 -12.19 1.44 16.97
N TRP A 36 -11.86 2.72 17.18
CA TRP A 36 -10.48 3.20 17.13
C TRP A 36 -9.55 2.49 18.13
N ASP A 37 -10.01 2.21 19.34
CA ASP A 37 -9.20 1.49 20.34
C ASP A 37 -8.85 0.08 19.86
N TYR A 38 -9.73 -0.55 19.09
CA TYR A 38 -9.49 -1.87 18.52
C TYR A 38 -8.52 -1.80 17.34
N VAL A 39 -8.66 -0.79 16.48
CA VAL A 39 -7.68 -0.48 15.41
C VAL A 39 -6.29 -0.28 16.02
N ARG A 40 -6.18 0.56 17.05
CA ARG A 40 -4.94 0.86 17.75
C ARG A 40 -4.35 -0.38 18.42
N THR A 41 -5.19 -1.21 19.05
CA THR A 41 -4.75 -2.46 19.68
C THR A 41 -4.20 -3.43 18.63
N ASN A 42 -4.92 -3.63 17.52
CA ASN A 42 -4.47 -4.46 16.41
C ASN A 42 -3.16 -3.94 15.82
N TYR A 43 -3.03 -2.62 15.65
CA TYR A 43 -1.78 -2.02 15.21
C TYR A 43 -0.60 -2.44 16.09
N LEU A 44 -0.71 -2.22 17.41
CA LEU A 44 0.34 -2.52 18.37
C LEU A 44 0.68 -4.02 18.42
N TRP A 45 -0.33 -4.89 18.40
CA TRP A 45 -0.13 -6.34 18.41
C TRP A 45 0.48 -6.84 17.10
N GLY A 46 0.08 -6.24 15.98
CA GLY A 46 0.65 -6.54 14.67
C GLY A 46 2.14 -6.24 14.60
N MET A 47 2.64 -5.20 15.29
CA MET A 47 4.07 -4.88 15.26
C MET A 47 4.94 -6.02 15.79
N ALA A 48 4.48 -6.75 16.81
CA ALA A 48 5.17 -7.93 17.31
C ALA A 48 5.19 -9.07 16.26
N CYS A 49 4.12 -9.21 15.47
CA CYS A 49 4.05 -10.15 14.36
C CYS A 49 5.05 -9.76 13.26
N PHE A 50 4.94 -8.54 12.72
CA PHE A 50 5.74 -8.09 11.58
C PHE A 50 7.23 -7.98 11.87
N ALA A 51 7.63 -7.72 13.12
CA ALA A 51 9.04 -7.72 13.54
C ALA A 51 9.75 -9.07 13.31
N THR A 52 8.99 -10.15 13.12
CA THR A 52 9.53 -11.49 12.87
C THR A 52 9.58 -11.88 11.40
N HIS A 53 9.24 -10.96 10.48
CA HIS A 53 9.28 -11.20 9.02
C HIS A 53 8.50 -12.46 8.63
N THR A 54 7.23 -12.49 9.03
CA THR A 54 6.35 -13.66 8.89
C THR A 54 5.77 -13.85 7.48
N GLY A 55 6.10 -12.98 6.53
CA GLY A 55 5.46 -12.95 5.22
C GLY A 55 5.50 -14.28 4.47
N ASP A 56 6.63 -14.97 4.53
CA ASP A 56 6.84 -16.28 3.88
C ASP A 56 6.15 -17.45 4.62
N LEU A 57 5.68 -17.24 5.86
CA LEU A 57 5.13 -18.29 6.71
C LEU A 57 3.60 -18.34 6.64
N PHE A 58 2.94 -17.18 6.66
CA PHE A 58 1.49 -17.05 6.57
C PHE A 58 1.13 -15.60 6.21
N VAL A 59 -0.10 -15.39 5.72
CA VAL A 59 -0.64 -14.04 5.54
C VAL A 59 -1.05 -13.46 6.90
N PRO A 60 -0.41 -12.39 7.42
CA PRO A 60 -0.88 -11.73 8.63
C PRO A 60 -2.29 -11.17 8.41
N ASN A 61 -3.14 -11.14 9.43
CA ASN A 61 -4.51 -10.67 9.28
C ASN A 61 -4.83 -9.60 10.34
N SER A 62 -5.03 -8.36 9.87
CA SER A 62 -5.42 -7.18 10.66
C SER A 62 -6.87 -7.20 11.15
N ASP A 63 -7.63 -8.25 10.82
CA ASP A 63 -9.08 -8.24 10.62
C ASP A 63 -9.48 -7.55 9.30
N SER A 64 -10.77 -7.30 9.16
CA SER A 64 -11.41 -6.62 8.07
C SER A 64 -10.85 -5.22 7.77
N VAL A 65 -10.99 -4.81 6.50
CA VAL A 65 -10.95 -3.41 6.06
C VAL A 65 -12.29 -3.04 5.41
N GLY A 66 -12.74 -1.79 5.47
CA GLY A 66 -13.93 -1.40 4.72
C GLY A 66 -14.65 -0.16 5.21
N LEU A 67 -15.98 -0.21 5.22
CA LEU A 67 -16.80 1.00 5.44
C LEU A 67 -16.83 1.48 6.89
N PHE A 68 -16.73 0.59 7.88
CA PHE A 68 -16.63 0.90 9.32
C PHE A 68 -17.36 2.15 9.82
N PRO A 69 -18.69 2.10 10.00
CA PRO A 69 -19.48 3.28 10.39
C PRO A 69 -19.10 3.87 11.76
N GLY A 70 -18.41 3.13 12.63
CA GLY A 70 -17.93 3.65 13.91
C GLY A 70 -16.62 4.43 13.85
N LEU A 71 -15.91 4.41 12.70
CA LEU A 71 -14.70 5.21 12.48
C LEU A 71 -15.04 6.49 11.70
N ASN A 72 -14.36 7.59 12.03
CA ASN A 72 -14.34 8.77 11.16
C ASN A 72 -13.50 8.51 9.89
N ASP A 73 -13.48 9.43 8.93
CA ASP A 73 -12.77 9.22 7.66
C ASP A 73 -11.24 9.13 7.84
N THR A 74 -10.68 9.90 8.77
CA THR A 74 -9.25 9.87 9.13
C THR A 74 -8.86 8.48 9.66
N GLU A 75 -9.62 7.96 10.62
CA GLU A 75 -9.40 6.62 11.22
C GLU A 75 -9.67 5.48 10.23
N ALA A 76 -10.66 5.64 9.35
CA ALA A 76 -10.92 4.66 8.29
C ALA A 76 -9.76 4.59 7.29
N MET A 77 -9.19 5.73 6.90
CA MET A 77 -7.99 5.78 6.06
C MET A 77 -6.76 5.25 6.80
N PHE A 78 -6.65 5.48 8.11
CA PHE A 78 -5.64 4.81 8.95
C PHE A 78 -5.74 3.29 8.82
N CYS A 79 -6.92 2.73 9.02
CA CYS A 79 -7.14 1.28 8.92
C CYS A 79 -6.79 0.76 7.51
N LEU A 80 -7.22 1.46 6.45
CA LEU A 80 -6.91 1.09 5.07
C LEU A 80 -5.41 1.11 4.78
N ASN A 81 -4.72 2.20 5.14
CA ASN A 81 -3.28 2.35 4.95
C ASN A 81 -2.50 1.30 5.74
N TYR A 82 -2.96 1.01 6.96
CA TYR A 82 -2.34 0.01 7.82
C TYR A 82 -2.42 -1.37 7.17
N CYS A 83 -3.61 -1.82 6.78
CA CYS A 83 -3.78 -3.13 6.14
C CYS A 83 -3.05 -3.25 4.80
N LEU A 84 -2.97 -2.15 4.04
CA LEU A 84 -2.23 -2.10 2.78
C LEU A 84 -0.71 -2.23 3.01
N VAL A 85 -0.13 -1.41 3.89
CA VAL A 85 1.32 -1.42 4.15
C VAL A 85 1.79 -2.69 4.85
N THR A 86 0.90 -3.33 5.59
CA THR A 86 1.22 -4.56 6.28
C THR A 86 0.83 -5.83 5.53
N HIS A 87 0.30 -5.70 4.30
CA HIS A 87 -0.11 -6.82 3.47
C HIS A 87 -1.00 -7.82 4.21
N SER A 88 -1.91 -7.27 5.01
CA SER A 88 -2.77 -8.03 5.93
C SER A 88 -4.25 -7.94 5.60
N MET A 89 -4.55 -7.44 4.39
CA MET A 89 -5.90 -7.26 3.88
C MET A 89 -6.47 -8.60 3.41
N VAL A 90 -7.18 -9.27 4.31
CA VAL A 90 -7.72 -10.61 4.05
C VAL A 90 -9.22 -10.59 3.76
N GLU A 91 -9.96 -9.61 4.26
CA GLU A 91 -11.40 -9.51 4.04
C GLU A 91 -11.90 -8.05 3.95
N ILE A 92 -12.99 -7.85 3.20
CA ILE A 92 -13.64 -6.55 3.03
C ILE A 92 -14.97 -6.55 3.80
N ALA A 93 -15.13 -5.61 4.74
CA ALA A 93 -16.31 -5.46 5.57
C ALA A 93 -17.23 -4.30 5.15
N GLY A 94 -18.51 -4.50 5.41
CA GLY A 94 -19.56 -3.51 5.19
C GLY A 94 -20.54 -3.90 4.09
N ARG A 95 -21.73 -3.30 4.12
CA ARG A 95 -22.76 -3.50 3.09
C ARG A 95 -22.52 -2.55 1.93
N LEU A 96 -21.54 -2.88 1.07
CA LEU A 96 -21.12 -2.04 -0.05
C LEU A 96 -22.29 -1.69 -0.99
N SER A 97 -23.19 -2.64 -1.24
CA SER A 97 -24.38 -2.45 -2.08
C SER A 97 -25.40 -1.43 -1.53
N GLN A 98 -25.38 -1.17 -0.22
CA GLN A 98 -26.27 -0.20 0.42
C GLN A 98 -25.61 1.18 0.56
N ASN A 99 -24.32 1.30 0.22
CA ASN A 99 -23.55 2.53 0.36
C ASN A 99 -22.72 2.83 -0.91
N PRO A 100 -23.32 2.79 -2.12
CA PRO A 100 -22.60 2.92 -3.38
C PRO A 100 -21.90 4.28 -3.56
N ASP A 101 -22.37 5.29 -2.86
CA ASP A 101 -21.86 6.66 -2.92
C ASP A 101 -20.89 6.99 -1.77
N SER A 102 -20.50 5.99 -0.96
CA SER A 102 -19.56 6.23 0.14
C SER A 102 -18.21 6.70 -0.41
N PRO A 103 -17.64 7.80 0.12
CA PRO A 103 -16.32 8.29 -0.31
C PRO A 103 -15.20 7.27 -0.03
N ARG A 104 -15.44 6.31 0.87
CA ARG A 104 -14.49 5.26 1.24
C ARG A 104 -14.36 4.16 0.17
N LEU A 105 -15.31 4.06 -0.77
CA LEU A 105 -15.29 3.02 -1.79
C LEU A 105 -14.18 3.20 -2.82
N ALA A 106 -13.87 4.43 -3.23
CA ALA A 106 -12.84 4.67 -4.23
C ALA A 106 -11.43 4.29 -3.69
N PRO A 107 -11.00 4.76 -2.50
CA PRO A 107 -9.76 4.29 -1.88
C PRO A 107 -9.73 2.77 -1.66
N LEU A 108 -10.85 2.19 -1.20
CA LEU A 108 -10.94 0.75 -0.99
C LEU A 108 -10.76 -0.05 -2.29
N LYS A 109 -11.42 0.35 -3.38
CA LYS A 109 -11.26 -0.27 -4.71
C LYS A 109 -9.82 -0.21 -5.21
N LYS A 110 -9.16 0.93 -5.01
CA LYS A 110 -7.74 1.09 -5.37
C LYS A 110 -6.85 0.19 -4.50
N ALA A 111 -7.07 0.15 -3.19
CA ALA A 111 -6.25 -0.65 -2.29
C ALA A 111 -6.33 -2.17 -2.59
N VAL A 112 -7.49 -2.66 -3.03
CA VAL A 112 -7.69 -4.08 -3.36
C VAL A 112 -7.19 -4.46 -4.75
N CYS A 113 -6.62 -3.54 -5.53
CA CYS A 113 -6.09 -3.87 -6.86
C CYS A 113 -4.94 -4.88 -6.77
N ASN A 114 -4.14 -4.81 -5.70
CA ASN A 114 -3.01 -5.70 -5.46
C ASN A 114 -2.81 -5.89 -3.94
N PRO A 115 -3.58 -6.76 -3.28
CA PRO A 115 -3.42 -6.99 -1.84
C PRO A 115 -2.02 -7.53 -1.47
N ASN A 116 -1.33 -8.20 -2.40
CA ASN A 116 0.03 -8.76 -2.27
C ASN A 116 0.36 -9.33 -0.88
N ASN A 117 -0.59 -10.12 -0.36
CA ASN A 117 -0.58 -10.54 1.03
C ASN A 117 0.65 -11.41 1.36
N GLY A 118 1.30 -11.15 2.51
CA GLY A 118 2.45 -11.92 2.97
C GLY A 118 3.81 -11.42 2.48
N GLN A 119 3.95 -10.17 2.02
CA GLN A 119 5.30 -9.59 1.87
C GLN A 119 5.83 -9.12 3.24
N ASP A 120 7.14 -9.22 3.41
CA ASP A 120 7.82 -8.64 4.58
C ASP A 120 7.61 -7.14 4.73
N VAL A 121 7.39 -6.75 5.97
CA VAL A 121 7.19 -5.36 6.41
C VAL A 121 8.40 -4.92 7.21
N PHE A 122 8.82 -3.68 7.01
CA PHE A 122 9.97 -3.09 7.66
C PHE A 122 9.57 -1.82 8.41
N PHE A 123 10.32 -1.48 9.46
CA PHE A 123 10.10 -0.28 10.26
C PHE A 123 11.29 0.67 10.10
N THR A 124 11.04 1.99 10.05
CA THR A 124 12.15 2.95 10.12
C THR A 124 12.45 3.28 11.58
N LYS A 125 13.74 3.24 11.96
CA LYS A 125 14.26 3.71 13.26
C LYS A 125 13.58 3.12 14.51
N TRP A 126 12.83 2.02 14.39
CA TRP A 126 12.12 1.44 15.53
C TRP A 126 13.10 0.74 16.48
N ASP A 127 13.13 1.21 17.73
CA ASP A 127 13.82 0.56 18.83
C ASP A 127 12.83 0.38 19.99
N TYR A 128 12.38 -0.85 20.19
CA TYR A 128 11.42 -1.18 21.25
C TYR A 128 12.01 -1.02 22.66
N LEU A 129 13.34 -0.90 22.79
CA LEU A 129 14.02 -0.63 24.06
C LEU A 129 14.12 0.87 24.36
N ASP A 130 13.91 1.75 23.38
CA ASP A 130 13.87 3.20 23.59
C ASP A 130 12.50 3.59 24.16
N PRO A 131 12.40 3.98 25.44
CA PRO A 131 11.11 4.32 26.06
C PRO A 131 10.47 5.58 25.47
N LYS A 132 11.19 6.34 24.63
CA LYS A 132 10.63 7.49 23.91
C LYS A 132 9.80 7.06 22.69
N GLN A 133 10.06 5.87 22.15
CA GLN A 133 9.31 5.35 21.02
C GLN A 133 8.16 4.48 21.54
N LYS A 134 6.93 4.97 21.37
CA LYS A 134 5.73 4.27 21.83
C LYS A 134 5.29 3.15 20.88
N TYR A 135 5.54 3.35 19.58
CA TYR A 135 5.21 2.43 18.50
C TYR A 135 6.04 2.79 17.24
N PRO A 136 6.24 1.87 16.30
CA PRO A 136 6.91 2.16 15.03
C PRO A 136 6.01 3.01 14.13
N ALA A 137 6.18 4.32 14.13
CA ALA A 137 5.29 5.24 13.41
C ALA A 137 5.40 5.19 11.88
N VAL A 138 6.47 4.62 11.33
CA VAL A 138 6.72 4.56 9.89
C VAL A 138 7.06 3.13 9.49
N LEU A 139 6.24 2.58 8.61
CA LEU A 139 6.33 1.23 8.09
C LEU A 139 6.52 1.27 6.57
N TYR A 140 7.19 0.27 6.00
CA TYR A 140 7.33 0.18 4.56
C TYR A 140 7.51 -1.26 4.06
N PHE A 141 7.24 -1.45 2.77
CA PHE A 141 7.59 -2.65 2.01
C PHE A 141 8.30 -2.25 0.71
N LYS A 142 8.90 -3.23 0.02
CA LYS A 142 9.87 -3.00 -1.06
C LYS A 142 9.31 -3.09 -2.48
N THR A 143 8.00 -2.98 -2.61
CA THR A 143 7.32 -2.88 -3.91
C THR A 143 6.46 -1.61 -3.97
N ALA A 144 6.01 -1.31 -5.18
CA ALA A 144 4.87 -0.42 -5.37
C ALA A 144 3.60 -1.13 -4.88
N HIS A 145 2.66 -0.43 -4.25
CA HIS A 145 1.43 -1.05 -3.77
C HIS A 145 0.59 -1.75 -4.84
N PHE A 146 0.75 -1.38 -6.11
CA PHE A 146 0.08 -1.99 -7.26
C PHE A 146 0.93 -3.05 -7.99
N CYS A 147 2.07 -3.48 -7.43
CA CYS A 147 2.95 -4.49 -8.02
C CYS A 147 3.38 -5.53 -6.97
N PRO A 148 3.28 -6.84 -7.26
CA PRO A 148 3.69 -7.87 -6.31
C PRO A 148 5.21 -8.12 -6.30
N ALA A 149 5.95 -7.60 -7.27
CA ALA A 149 7.37 -7.90 -7.47
C ALA A 149 8.29 -6.74 -7.07
N GLU A 150 9.40 -7.06 -6.42
CA GLU A 150 10.48 -6.12 -6.12
C GLU A 150 11.31 -5.79 -7.38
N ASP A 151 12.11 -4.72 -7.27
CA ASP A 151 13.11 -4.30 -8.28
C ASP A 151 12.55 -4.13 -9.71
N GLN A 152 11.30 -3.72 -9.83
CA GLN A 152 10.64 -3.46 -11.11
C GLN A 152 11.05 -2.09 -11.67
N GLN A 153 11.69 -2.10 -12.84
CA GLN A 153 12.21 -0.90 -13.48
C GLN A 153 11.07 0.06 -13.85
N GLY A 154 11.22 1.33 -13.49
CA GLY A 154 10.21 2.33 -13.81
C GLY A 154 8.95 2.28 -12.93
N LEU A 155 8.97 1.51 -11.82
CA LEU A 155 7.94 1.54 -10.78
C LEU A 155 8.50 2.11 -9.46
N PRO A 156 7.64 2.50 -8.50
CA PRO A 156 8.08 2.88 -7.17
C PRO A 156 8.93 1.80 -6.49
N LEU A 157 10.01 2.24 -5.83
CA LEU A 157 10.97 1.40 -5.11
C LEU A 157 10.44 0.93 -3.76
N ARG A 158 9.63 1.77 -3.09
CA ARG A 158 9.05 1.51 -1.78
C ARG A 158 7.65 2.06 -1.71
N THR A 159 6.84 1.49 -0.84
CA THR A 159 5.61 2.10 -0.35
C THR A 159 5.75 2.28 1.16
N VAL A 160 5.50 3.49 1.64
CA VAL A 160 5.73 3.91 3.03
C VAL A 160 4.41 4.37 3.65
N GLY A 161 4.04 3.78 4.78
CA GLY A 161 2.95 4.24 5.63
C GLY A 161 3.48 5.02 6.83
N MET A 162 2.91 6.20 7.09
CA MET A 162 3.19 7.02 8.26
C MET A 162 1.92 7.08 9.12
N PHE A 163 2.02 6.75 10.40
CA PHE A 163 0.87 6.51 11.27
C PHE A 163 1.00 7.29 12.57
N ASN A 164 -0.06 8.00 12.94
CA ASN A 164 -0.16 8.68 14.21
C ASN A 164 -1.22 8.02 15.09
N LEU A 165 -0.81 7.34 16.16
CA LEU A 165 -1.71 6.73 17.15
C LEU A 165 -2.13 7.70 18.26
N GLU A 166 -1.54 8.90 18.32
CA GLU A 166 -1.76 9.85 19.40
C GLU A 166 -2.99 10.73 19.11
N ASP A 167 -3.58 11.25 20.19
CA ASP A 167 -4.74 12.16 20.16
C ASP A 167 -4.37 13.59 19.67
N GLU A 168 -3.09 13.85 19.38
CA GLU A 168 -2.56 15.13 18.92
C GLU A 168 -1.77 14.94 17.62
N GLU A 169 -1.71 15.98 16.77
CA GLU A 169 -0.89 15.99 15.56
C GLU A 169 0.59 15.69 15.88
N GLN A 170 1.20 14.80 15.11
CA GLN A 170 2.62 14.46 15.23
C GLN A 170 3.37 14.84 13.97
N ASN A 171 4.59 15.35 14.13
CA ASN A 171 5.54 15.48 13.03
C ASN A 171 6.32 14.18 12.88
N LEU A 172 6.02 13.43 11.81
CA LEU A 172 6.66 12.16 11.52
C LEU A 172 7.71 12.36 10.42
N SER A 173 8.80 11.60 10.48
CA SER A 173 9.93 11.75 9.55
C SER A 173 10.65 10.44 9.26
N PHE A 174 11.30 10.38 8.10
CA PHE A 174 12.20 9.28 7.70
C PHE A 174 13.26 9.75 6.70
N LYS A 175 14.31 8.95 6.53
CA LYS A 175 15.39 9.15 5.54
C LYS A 175 15.40 8.06 4.48
N ALA A 176 16.11 8.29 3.38
CA ALA A 176 16.24 7.27 2.32
C ALA A 176 17.00 6.03 2.83
N SER A 177 18.07 6.22 3.61
CA SER A 177 18.85 5.13 4.22
C SER A 177 18.03 4.23 5.15
N GLU A 178 17.03 4.77 5.83
CA GLU A 178 16.12 3.99 6.69
C GLU A 178 15.20 3.07 5.87
N LEU A 179 14.99 3.39 4.59
CA LEU A 179 14.27 2.57 3.62
C LEU A 179 15.22 1.63 2.85
N GLY A 180 16.50 1.59 3.21
CA GLY A 180 17.56 0.88 2.48
C GLY A 180 17.89 1.50 1.12
N LEU A 181 17.75 2.82 0.98
CA LEU A 181 18.07 3.60 -0.23
C LEU A 181 19.28 4.52 0.01
N ASP A 182 19.79 5.16 -1.04
CA ASP A 182 20.99 6.00 -0.99
C ASP A 182 20.65 7.45 -0.63
N ASP A 183 21.08 7.90 0.56
CA ASP A 183 20.84 9.28 1.05
C ASP A 183 21.45 10.38 0.17
N SER A 184 22.41 10.07 -0.70
CA SER A 184 23.01 11.04 -1.63
C SER A 184 22.11 11.34 -2.84
N LYS A 185 21.09 10.51 -3.09
CA LYS A 185 20.15 10.68 -4.21
C LYS A 185 18.91 11.45 -3.76
N THR A 186 18.24 12.06 -4.74
CA THR A 186 16.91 12.66 -4.56
C THR A 186 15.86 11.69 -5.11
N TYR A 187 14.82 11.46 -4.32
CA TYR A 187 13.67 10.63 -4.69
C TYR A 187 12.40 11.47 -4.76
N ALA A 188 11.42 10.99 -5.52
CA ALA A 188 10.07 11.54 -5.54
C ALA A 188 9.20 10.75 -4.55
N LEU A 189 8.44 11.45 -3.73
CA LEU A 189 7.42 10.91 -2.84
C LEU A 189 6.06 11.28 -3.41
N THR A 190 5.29 10.29 -3.85
CA THR A 190 3.92 10.53 -4.34
C THR A 190 2.93 10.06 -3.28
N ASP A 191 2.07 10.96 -2.81
CA ASP A 191 0.93 10.59 -1.97
C ASP A 191 -0.04 9.75 -2.80
N VAL A 192 -0.30 8.53 -2.34
CA VAL A 192 -1.09 7.54 -3.08
C VAL A 192 -2.54 7.98 -3.23
N TRP A 193 -3.06 8.84 -2.36
CA TRP A 193 -4.47 9.22 -2.38
C TRP A 193 -4.70 10.54 -3.14
N SER A 194 -3.83 11.52 -2.95
CA SER A 194 -3.97 12.83 -3.62
C SER A 194 -3.23 12.94 -4.95
N GLY A 195 -2.22 12.08 -5.20
CA GLY A 195 -1.30 12.19 -6.32
C GLY A 195 -0.27 13.33 -6.17
N GLU A 196 -0.30 14.08 -5.08
CA GLU A 196 0.67 15.13 -4.79
C GLU A 196 2.08 14.54 -4.72
N THR A 197 3.05 15.20 -5.36
CA THR A 197 4.45 14.74 -5.36
C THR A 197 5.35 15.72 -4.64
N LEU A 198 6.12 15.21 -3.68
CA LEU A 198 7.10 15.93 -2.89
C LEU A 198 8.50 15.35 -3.15
N ALA A 199 9.54 16.08 -2.81
CA ALA A 199 10.91 15.60 -2.92
C ALA A 199 11.41 15.05 -1.59
N LEU A 200 12.03 13.86 -1.60
CA LEU A 200 12.84 13.36 -0.50
C LEU A 200 14.30 13.74 -0.77
N LYS A 201 14.82 14.67 0.03
CA LYS A 201 16.22 15.11 0.04
C LYS A 201 16.74 15.02 1.46
N GLU A 202 17.71 14.14 1.71
CA GLU A 202 18.24 13.81 3.04
C GLU A 202 17.21 13.19 4.00
N ALA A 203 16.16 13.94 4.35
CA ALA A 203 15.05 13.49 5.19
C ALA A 203 13.73 14.11 4.71
N PHE A 204 12.64 13.38 4.89
CA PHE A 204 11.28 13.88 4.75
C PHE A 204 10.64 14.03 6.12
N SER A 205 9.87 15.10 6.31
CA SER A 205 9.10 15.34 7.53
C SER A 205 7.79 16.01 7.18
N CYS A 206 6.70 15.56 7.79
CA CYS A 206 5.39 16.20 7.62
C CYS A 206 4.51 16.05 8.87
N PRO A 207 3.56 16.96 9.07
CA PRO A 207 2.51 16.77 10.05
C PRO A 207 1.55 15.65 9.63
N VAL A 208 1.18 14.83 10.61
CA VAL A 208 0.14 13.81 10.51
C VAL A 208 -0.83 14.06 11.66
N GLU A 209 -2.09 14.35 11.31
CA GLU A 209 -3.15 14.66 12.27
C GLU A 209 -3.37 13.53 13.29
N ALA A 210 -4.06 13.83 14.39
CA ALA A 210 -4.44 12.84 15.39
C ALA A 210 -5.18 11.67 14.73
N HIS A 211 -4.78 10.44 15.04
CA HIS A 211 -5.32 9.19 14.46
C HIS A 211 -5.16 9.08 12.94
N GLY A 212 -4.37 9.99 12.35
CA GLY A 212 -4.17 10.11 10.92
C GLY A 212 -3.08 9.19 10.39
N SER A 213 -3.06 9.08 9.07
CA SER A 213 -1.99 8.38 8.37
C SER A 213 -1.73 8.97 6.99
N ARG A 214 -0.57 8.67 6.43
CA ARG A 214 -0.21 8.95 5.03
C ARG A 214 0.35 7.71 4.37
N LEU A 215 0.12 7.58 3.07
CA LEU A 215 0.68 6.51 2.25
C LEU A 215 1.44 7.12 1.08
N LEU A 216 2.74 6.84 1.02
CA LEU A 216 3.66 7.46 0.06
C LEU A 216 4.34 6.39 -0.79
N ALA A 217 4.32 6.57 -2.10
CA ALA A 217 5.16 5.80 -3.02
C ALA A 217 6.51 6.52 -3.22
N VAL A 218 7.61 5.81 -2.97
CA VAL A 218 8.97 6.34 -3.13
C VAL A 218 9.52 5.91 -4.48
N SER A 219 9.90 6.88 -5.29
CA SER A 219 10.24 6.71 -6.70
C SER A 219 11.60 7.32 -7.03
N GLU A 220 12.27 6.81 -8.06
CA GLU A 220 13.40 7.54 -8.63
C GLU A 220 12.92 8.87 -9.24
N SER A 221 13.81 9.86 -9.31
CA SER A 221 13.51 11.15 -9.94
C SER A 221 13.65 11.07 -11.47
N ASP A 222 13.05 10.06 -12.09
CA ASP A 222 13.12 9.78 -13.53
C ASP A 222 11.80 10.15 -14.23
N SER A 223 11.87 10.71 -15.43
CA SER A 223 10.70 11.12 -16.22
C SER A 223 9.94 9.94 -16.83
N ALA A 224 10.64 8.85 -17.17
CA ALA A 224 10.06 7.64 -17.72
C ALA A 224 9.75 6.65 -16.60
N GLN A 225 8.77 7.01 -15.77
CA GLN A 225 8.38 6.24 -14.60
C GLN A 225 6.86 6.27 -14.42
N LEU A 226 6.28 5.16 -13.96
CA LEU A 226 4.95 5.13 -13.37
C LEU A 226 5.08 5.50 -11.88
N ARG A 227 4.22 6.39 -11.39
CA ARG A 227 4.19 6.79 -9.97
C ARG A 227 3.09 6.08 -9.20
N ASP A 228 1.97 5.84 -9.86
CA ASP A 228 0.76 5.35 -9.22
C ASP A 228 -0.15 4.60 -10.21
N ALA A 229 -0.90 3.62 -9.72
CA ALA A 229 -1.93 2.91 -10.49
C ALA A 229 -3.01 2.30 -9.57
N ASP A 230 -4.20 2.09 -10.11
CA ASP A 230 -5.32 1.39 -9.45
C ASP A 230 -5.58 -0.02 -10.04
N ILE A 231 -4.59 -0.57 -10.74
CA ILE A 231 -4.60 -1.92 -11.31
C ILE A 231 -3.29 -2.63 -11.01
N ARG A 232 -3.34 -3.95 -10.79
CA ARG A 232 -2.13 -4.75 -10.62
C ARG A 232 -1.28 -4.78 -11.88
N ILE A 233 0.02 -4.54 -11.69
CA ILE A 233 1.06 -4.70 -12.70
C ILE A 233 1.95 -5.85 -12.24
N LEU A 234 1.97 -6.97 -12.98
CA LEU A 234 2.76 -8.14 -12.61
C LEU A 234 4.26 -7.90 -12.71
N ARG A 235 4.66 -7.13 -13.73
CA ARG A 235 6.05 -6.78 -13.99
C ARG A 235 6.14 -5.56 -14.89
N SER A 236 7.30 -4.92 -14.87
CA SER A 236 7.64 -3.86 -15.81
C SER A 236 9.00 -4.11 -16.49
N GLN A 237 9.20 -3.49 -17.63
CA GLN A 237 10.51 -3.43 -18.29
C GLN A 237 10.75 -2.02 -18.77
N LYS A 238 11.98 -1.50 -18.60
CA LYS A 238 12.34 -0.17 -19.06
C LYS A 238 13.56 -0.23 -19.97
N ASN A 239 13.51 0.50 -21.07
CA ASN A 239 14.64 0.69 -21.97
C ASN A 239 14.69 2.16 -22.40
N GLY A 240 15.59 2.93 -21.77
CA GLY A 240 15.67 4.38 -21.98
C GLY A 240 14.34 5.07 -21.64
N CYS A 241 13.74 5.72 -22.62
CA CYS A 241 12.46 6.44 -22.49
C CYS A 241 11.24 5.57 -22.81
N THR A 242 11.39 4.25 -22.96
CA THR A 242 10.26 3.34 -23.21
C THR A 242 10.05 2.41 -22.02
N MET A 243 8.80 2.24 -21.61
CA MET A 243 8.40 1.35 -20.53
C MET A 243 7.32 0.38 -21.00
N LYS A 244 7.42 -0.89 -20.60
CA LYS A 244 6.40 -1.91 -20.81
C LYS A 244 5.80 -2.33 -19.49
N LEU A 245 4.47 -2.34 -19.42
CA LEU A 245 3.68 -2.74 -18.27
C LEU A 245 2.86 -3.98 -18.63
N PHE A 246 2.87 -4.99 -17.77
CA PHE A 246 2.18 -6.25 -17.98
C PHE A 246 1.10 -6.42 -16.91
N PHE A 247 -0.14 -6.57 -17.34
CA PHE A 247 -1.32 -6.70 -16.48
C PHE A 247 -1.82 -8.14 -16.49
N ASP A 248 -2.63 -8.52 -15.50
CA ASP A 248 -3.13 -9.89 -15.38
C ASP A 248 -4.63 -10.02 -15.35
N TYR A 249 -5.37 -8.96 -15.02
CA TYR A 249 -6.83 -8.97 -15.07
C TYR A 249 -7.38 -7.74 -15.79
N ALA A 250 -8.61 -7.86 -16.27
CA ALA A 250 -9.30 -6.78 -16.97
C ALA A 250 -9.89 -5.77 -15.98
N ALA A 251 -9.68 -4.47 -16.24
CA ALA A 251 -10.27 -3.39 -15.46
C ALA A 251 -10.25 -2.06 -16.23
N GLN A 252 -11.11 -1.13 -15.81
CA GLN A 252 -10.91 0.29 -16.13
C GLN A 252 -9.85 0.81 -15.16
N ALA A 253 -8.69 1.16 -15.69
CA ALA A 253 -7.52 1.53 -14.91
C ALA A 253 -7.15 3.00 -15.08
N THR A 254 -6.65 3.59 -14.00
CA THR A 254 -6.00 4.89 -13.93
C THR A 254 -4.52 4.66 -13.68
N LEU A 255 -3.67 5.19 -14.55
CA LEU A 255 -2.21 5.15 -14.43
C LEU A 255 -1.67 6.58 -14.40
N THR A 256 -0.85 6.91 -13.40
CA THR A 256 -0.23 8.24 -13.29
C THR A 256 1.27 8.14 -13.48
N PHE A 257 1.75 8.74 -14.55
CA PHE A 257 3.16 8.76 -14.92
C PHE A 257 3.88 10.00 -14.38
N ALA A 258 5.21 9.93 -14.33
CA ALA A 258 6.06 11.05 -13.89
C ALA A 258 6.11 12.22 -14.89
N SER A 259 5.84 11.93 -16.16
CA SER A 259 5.76 12.92 -17.24
C SER A 259 4.65 12.52 -18.22
N ILE A 260 4.22 13.45 -19.09
CA ILE A 260 3.18 13.18 -20.09
C ILE A 260 3.74 12.21 -21.13
N PRO A 261 3.16 11.02 -21.32
CA PRO A 261 3.60 10.11 -22.38
C PRO A 261 3.43 10.72 -23.77
N THR A 262 4.40 10.50 -24.65
CA THR A 262 4.33 10.92 -26.05
C THR A 262 3.59 9.90 -26.92
N LYS A 263 3.58 8.63 -26.52
CA LYS A 263 2.88 7.55 -27.21
C LYS A 263 2.53 6.41 -26.27
N ILE A 264 1.36 5.80 -26.48
CA ILE A 264 0.90 4.63 -25.72
C ILE A 264 0.36 3.59 -26.69
N VAL A 265 0.86 2.36 -26.61
CA VAL A 265 0.39 1.23 -27.40
C VAL A 265 -0.10 0.14 -26.44
N LEU A 266 -1.38 -0.19 -26.51
CA LEU A 266 -2.01 -1.25 -25.72
C LEU A 266 -2.35 -2.42 -26.65
N ASP A 267 -1.72 -3.58 -26.42
CA ASP A 267 -1.91 -4.79 -27.24
C ASP A 267 -1.74 -4.56 -28.75
N GLY A 268 -0.78 -3.70 -29.12
CA GLY A 268 -0.49 -3.34 -30.51
C GLY A 268 -1.40 -2.25 -31.10
N VAL A 269 -2.36 -1.74 -30.32
CA VAL A 269 -3.24 -0.63 -30.72
C VAL A 269 -2.75 0.66 -30.08
N GLU A 270 -2.43 1.65 -30.90
CA GLU A 270 -2.07 2.98 -30.41
C GLU A 270 -3.28 3.69 -29.82
N LEU A 271 -3.15 4.14 -28.57
CA LEU A 271 -4.16 4.95 -27.89
C LEU A 271 -3.94 6.43 -28.22
N PRO A 272 -4.98 7.29 -28.07
CA PRO A 272 -4.82 8.72 -28.24
C PRO A 272 -3.70 9.29 -27.36
N THR A 273 -2.84 10.14 -27.92
CA THR A 273 -1.77 10.79 -27.17
C THR A 273 -2.35 11.58 -25.99
N PRO A 274 -1.92 11.29 -24.76
CA PRO A 274 -2.44 11.97 -23.57
C PRO A 274 -1.97 13.43 -23.51
N LYS A 275 -2.76 14.27 -22.85
CA LYS A 275 -2.42 15.68 -22.58
C LYS A 275 -1.94 15.91 -21.15
N GLU A 276 -2.08 14.90 -20.32
CA GLU A 276 -1.78 14.93 -18.89
C GLU A 276 -1.00 13.66 -18.53
N PRO A 277 -0.26 13.65 -17.40
CA PRO A 277 0.47 12.46 -16.97
C PRO A 277 -0.44 11.31 -16.51
N THR A 278 -1.71 11.59 -16.23
CA THR A 278 -2.69 10.57 -15.83
C THR A 278 -3.45 10.06 -17.04
N VAL A 279 -3.47 8.75 -17.21
CA VAL A 279 -4.10 8.05 -18.33
C VAL A 279 -5.16 7.10 -17.79
N GLN A 280 -6.34 7.15 -18.40
CA GLN A 280 -7.38 6.15 -18.17
C GLN A 280 -7.42 5.19 -19.36
N ALA A 281 -7.43 3.89 -19.09
CA ALA A 281 -7.45 2.87 -20.12
C ALA A 281 -8.28 1.66 -19.70
N GLU A 282 -8.99 1.07 -20.66
CA GLU A 282 -9.62 -0.23 -20.50
C GLU A 282 -8.56 -1.31 -20.75
N ILE A 283 -8.12 -1.95 -19.67
CA ILE A 283 -7.14 -3.02 -19.69
C ILE A 283 -7.88 -4.35 -19.84
N LYS A 284 -7.39 -5.23 -20.72
CA LYS A 284 -7.89 -6.60 -20.84
C LYS A 284 -7.00 -7.55 -20.04
N GLU A 285 -7.53 -8.74 -19.80
CA GLU A 285 -6.80 -9.80 -19.12
C GLU A 285 -5.51 -10.13 -19.90
N ASN A 286 -4.37 -10.21 -19.20
CA ASN A 286 -3.05 -10.46 -19.78
C ASN A 286 -2.58 -9.44 -20.84
N SER A 287 -3.09 -8.20 -20.81
CA SER A 287 -2.65 -7.13 -21.70
C SER A 287 -1.21 -6.67 -21.43
N MET A 288 -0.60 -6.08 -22.45
CA MET A 288 0.67 -5.37 -22.37
C MET A 288 0.53 -3.95 -22.91
N MET A 289 0.96 -2.96 -22.10
CA MET A 289 1.01 -1.56 -22.49
C MET A 289 2.48 -1.13 -22.66
N GLU A 290 2.81 -0.60 -23.82
CA GLU A 290 4.08 0.08 -24.10
C GLU A 290 3.85 1.59 -24.06
N VAL A 291 4.71 2.30 -23.33
CA VAL A 291 4.62 3.74 -23.07
C VAL A 291 5.95 4.38 -23.45
N GLU A 292 5.92 5.38 -24.31
CA GLU A 292 7.07 6.19 -24.71
C GLU A 292 6.96 7.61 -24.10
N PHE A 293 8.10 8.17 -23.67
CA PHE A 293 8.22 9.50 -23.06
C PHE A 293 9.13 10.41 -23.88
#